data_AF-A0A8H3IW79-F1
#
_entry.id   AF-A0A8H3IW79-F1
#
_cell.length_a   1.000
_cell.length_b   1.000
_cell.length_c   1.000
_cell.angle_alpha   90.00
_cell.angle_beta   90.00
_cell.angle_gamma   90.00
#
_symmetry.space_group_name_H-M   'P 1'
#
loop_
_entity.id
_entity.type
_entity.pdbx_description
1 polymer ?
#
loop_
_entity_poly.entity_id
_entity_poly.type
_entity_poly.pdbx_seq_one_letter_code
_entity_poly.pdbx_strand_id
1 'polypeptide(L)'
;MAPAVVEKAAQAGSASKEFKKESATARLLGSGSAGIAELAIFHPVDTTAKRLMSNQGKAVSRLNEVVFRDKAGATIGKKFTSLFPGLGYAAGYKVLQRIYKYGGQPFARDYLALHHGDSFDRTFGKGNGKAILHATAGSLIGIGEIVLLPLDVLKIKRQTNPEAFRGRGVFRIVADEGMGLYRGAGWTAARNAPGSFALFGGSAAAKEYLYKLTDYNTASYMQNFIASIAGASASLIVSAPLDVIKTRIQNRNFENPESGFKIVGSMVKNEGITSFFKGLTPKLLMTGPKLVFSFWLAQTLIPAFGTVV
;
A
#
# COMPACT_ATOMS: atom_id res chain seq x y z
N MET A 1 -65.90 19.56 -19.58
CA MET A 1 -64.87 20.58 -19.30
C MET A 1 -64.26 20.25 -17.96
N ALA A 2 -62.99 19.85 -17.95
CA ALA A 2 -62.25 19.45 -16.77
C ALA A 2 -61.92 20.66 -15.87
N PRO A 3 -61.93 20.52 -14.54
CA PRO A 3 -61.33 21.49 -13.65
C PRO A 3 -59.80 21.33 -13.66
N ALA A 4 -59.12 22.48 -13.72
CA ALA A 4 -57.68 22.61 -13.77
C ALA A 4 -57.02 22.21 -12.43
N VAL A 5 -56.06 21.29 -12.57
CA VAL A 5 -54.77 21.24 -11.85
C VAL A 5 -54.83 21.26 -10.32
N VAL A 6 -55.04 20.07 -9.76
CA VAL A 6 -54.46 19.69 -8.47
C VAL A 6 -52.96 19.51 -8.69
N GLU A 7 -52.16 20.47 -8.24
CA GLU A 7 -50.70 20.37 -8.29
C GLU A 7 -50.22 19.31 -7.29
N LYS A 8 -49.73 18.20 -7.84
CA LYS A 8 -49.05 17.12 -7.13
C LYS A 8 -47.78 17.67 -6.46
N ALA A 9 -47.84 17.99 -5.18
CA ALA A 9 -46.66 18.03 -4.32
C ALA A 9 -46.47 16.67 -3.65
N ALA A 10 -46.13 15.65 -4.45
CA ALA A 10 -45.64 14.37 -3.97
C ALA A 10 -44.34 14.03 -4.70
N GLN A 11 -43.30 13.71 -3.91
CA GLN A 11 -42.01 13.15 -4.30
C GLN A 11 -40.96 14.13 -4.84
N ALA A 12 -40.18 14.71 -3.92
CA ALA A 12 -38.76 14.95 -4.15
C ALA A 12 -37.99 14.30 -2.99
N GLY A 13 -37.74 12.99 -3.11
CA GLY A 13 -36.81 12.30 -2.24
C GLY A 13 -35.41 12.88 -2.42
N SER A 14 -34.80 13.31 -1.32
CA SER A 14 -33.42 13.80 -1.32
C SER A 14 -32.47 12.80 -2.00
N ALA A 15 -31.75 13.25 -3.03
CA ALA A 15 -30.71 12.46 -3.72
C ALA A 15 -29.60 11.94 -2.77
N SER A 16 -29.52 12.48 -1.54
CA SER A 16 -28.61 11.99 -0.49
C SER A 16 -29.05 10.69 0.21
N LYS A 17 -30.24 10.14 -0.12
CA LYS A 17 -30.76 8.90 0.49
C LYS A 17 -30.70 7.66 -0.40
N GLU A 18 -30.32 7.77 -1.67
CA GLU A 18 -30.05 6.60 -2.52
C GLU A 18 -28.59 6.13 -2.38
N PHE A 19 -28.27 5.52 -1.24
CA PHE A 19 -27.12 4.60 -1.21
C PHE A 19 -27.58 3.31 -1.88
N LYS A 20 -27.21 3.09 -3.15
CA LYS A 20 -27.27 1.74 -3.73
C LYS A 20 -26.47 0.83 -2.80
N LYS A 21 -27.17 -0.08 -2.11
CA LYS A 21 -26.55 -1.19 -1.36
C LYS A 21 -25.88 -2.08 -2.39
N GLU A 22 -24.65 -1.74 -2.76
CA GLU A 22 -23.83 -2.60 -3.59
C GLU A 22 -23.61 -3.92 -2.85
N SER A 23 -23.82 -5.02 -3.55
CA SER A 23 -23.59 -6.37 -3.02
C SER A 23 -22.17 -6.48 -2.47
N ALA A 24 -22.02 -7.05 -1.27
CA ALA A 24 -20.70 -7.33 -0.68
C ALA A 24 -19.85 -8.18 -1.65
N THR A 25 -20.48 -9.06 -2.41
CA THR A 25 -19.86 -9.88 -3.45
C THR A 25 -19.34 -9.02 -4.62
N ALA A 26 -20.12 -8.06 -5.11
CA ALA A 26 -19.69 -7.14 -6.18
C ALA A 26 -18.49 -6.29 -5.74
N ARG A 27 -18.47 -5.84 -4.47
CA ARG A 27 -17.33 -5.11 -3.89
C ARG A 27 -16.08 -5.97 -3.76
N LEU A 28 -16.23 -7.22 -3.33
CA LEU A 28 -15.11 -8.16 -3.22
C LEU A 28 -14.53 -8.52 -4.60
N LEU A 29 -15.38 -8.85 -5.57
CA LEU A 29 -14.95 -9.20 -6.93
C LEU A 29 -14.36 -8.00 -7.67
N GLY A 30 -14.99 -6.82 -7.58
CA GLY A 30 -14.49 -5.59 -8.18
C GLY A 30 -13.16 -5.14 -7.57
N SER A 31 -13.03 -5.13 -6.24
CA SER A 31 -11.78 -4.74 -5.57
C SER A 31 -10.66 -5.78 -5.74
N GLY A 32 -11.00 -7.07 -5.83
CA GLY A 32 -10.07 -8.16 -6.11
C GLY A 32 -9.51 -8.10 -7.54
N SER A 33 -10.39 -8.05 -8.53
CA SER A 33 -10.01 -7.95 -9.96
C SER A 33 -9.22 -6.67 -10.25
N ALA A 34 -9.65 -5.52 -9.74
CA ALA A 34 -8.90 -4.27 -9.86
C ALA A 34 -7.52 -4.36 -9.20
N GLY A 35 -7.43 -5.03 -8.04
CA GLY A 35 -6.17 -5.27 -7.34
C GLY A 35 -5.17 -6.10 -8.14
N ILE A 36 -5.66 -7.14 -8.82
CA ILE A 36 -4.87 -8.02 -9.69
C ILE A 36 -4.45 -7.28 -10.96
N ALA A 37 -5.35 -6.54 -11.62
CA ALA A 37 -5.04 -5.76 -12.81
C ALA A 37 -3.96 -4.70 -12.53
N GLU A 38 -4.07 -4.00 -11.40
CA GLU A 38 -3.07 -3.03 -10.96
C GLU A 38 -1.71 -3.71 -10.68
N LEU A 39 -1.71 -4.93 -10.13
CA LEU A 39 -0.46 -5.68 -9.98
C LEU A 39 0.12 -6.09 -11.32
N ALA A 40 -0.67 -6.60 -12.26
CA ALA A 40 -0.18 -7.04 -13.56
C ALA A 40 0.57 -5.91 -14.30
N ILE A 41 0.10 -4.67 -14.18
CA ILE A 41 0.73 -3.52 -14.84
C ILE A 41 1.92 -2.98 -14.03
N PHE A 42 1.77 -2.82 -12.71
CA PHE A 42 2.74 -2.08 -11.90
C PHE A 42 3.74 -2.95 -11.12
N HIS A 43 3.64 -4.29 -11.19
CA HIS A 43 4.61 -5.20 -10.55
C HIS A 43 6.06 -4.98 -10.99
N PRO A 44 6.38 -4.63 -12.26
CA PRO A 44 7.75 -4.30 -12.65
C PRO A 44 8.39 -3.17 -11.82
N VAL A 45 7.58 -2.20 -11.39
CA VAL A 45 8.01 -1.08 -10.54
C VAL A 45 8.39 -1.59 -9.14
N ASP A 46 7.57 -2.47 -8.56
CA ASP A 46 7.84 -3.05 -7.25
C ASP A 46 9.11 -3.90 -7.27
N THR A 47 9.26 -4.77 -8.28
CA THR A 47 10.47 -5.57 -8.47
C THR A 47 11.71 -4.68 -8.63
N THR A 48 11.62 -3.62 -9.44
CA THR A 48 12.70 -2.65 -9.62
C THR A 48 13.08 -1.98 -8.30
N ALA A 49 12.10 -1.46 -7.56
CA ALA A 49 12.33 -0.83 -6.26
C ALA A 49 12.98 -1.81 -5.28
N LYS A 50 12.48 -3.05 -5.17
CA LYS A 50 13.02 -4.07 -4.26
C LYS A 50 14.45 -4.49 -4.61
N ARG A 51 14.78 -4.62 -5.90
CA ARG A 51 16.15 -4.90 -6.35
C ARG A 51 17.09 -3.76 -5.98
N LEU A 52 16.68 -2.50 -6.18
CA LEU A 52 17.45 -1.33 -5.77
C LEU A 52 17.65 -1.27 -4.24
N MET A 53 16.61 -1.55 -3.45
CA MET A 53 16.69 -1.59 -1.98
C MET A 53 17.67 -2.65 -1.48
N SER A 54 17.72 -3.81 -2.14
CA SER A 54 18.61 -4.91 -1.79
C SER A 54 20.07 -4.70 -2.20
N ASN A 55 20.33 -3.76 -3.14
CA ASN A 55 21.67 -3.51 -3.65
C ASN A 55 22.54 -2.74 -2.65
N GLN A 56 23.73 -3.26 -2.39
CA GLN A 56 24.72 -2.67 -1.48
C GLN A 56 25.79 -1.81 -2.19
N GLY A 57 25.80 -1.79 -3.53
CA GLY A 57 26.75 -0.97 -4.29
C GLY A 57 26.48 0.53 -4.18
N LYS A 58 27.55 1.35 -4.23
CA LYS A 58 27.48 2.83 -4.27
C LYS A 58 27.23 3.40 -5.67
N ALA A 59 27.59 2.67 -6.72
CA ALA A 59 27.65 3.22 -8.08
C ALA A 59 26.29 3.19 -8.79
N VAL A 60 25.83 4.37 -9.23
CA VAL A 60 24.66 4.55 -10.11
C VAL A 60 24.90 3.95 -11.51
N SER A 61 26.17 3.80 -11.92
CA SER A 61 26.54 3.27 -13.24
C SER A 61 26.13 1.82 -13.49
N ARG A 62 25.77 1.05 -12.45
CA ARG A 62 25.34 -0.36 -12.56
C ARG A 62 23.83 -0.57 -12.40
N LEU A 63 23.01 0.46 -12.59
CA LEU A 63 21.55 0.35 -12.45
C LEU A 63 20.94 -0.75 -13.33
N ASN A 64 21.37 -0.87 -14.58
CA ASN A 64 20.86 -1.91 -15.49
C ASN A 64 21.19 -3.33 -14.99
N GLU A 65 22.38 -3.54 -14.42
CA GLU A 65 22.78 -4.81 -13.80
C GLU A 65 22.01 -5.10 -12.51
N VAL A 66 21.77 -4.08 -11.69
CA VAL A 66 21.00 -4.23 -10.44
C VAL A 66 19.53 -4.57 -10.75
N VAL A 67 18.93 -3.88 -11.70
CA VAL A 67 17.51 -4.01 -12.04
C VAL A 67 17.25 -5.29 -12.83
N PHE A 68 18.06 -5.63 -13.83
CA PHE A 68 17.80 -6.76 -14.72
C PHE A 68 18.68 -7.99 -14.46
N ARG A 69 19.70 -7.88 -13.60
CA ARG A 69 20.56 -9.00 -13.17
C ARG A 69 21.20 -9.72 -14.36
N ASP A 70 21.07 -11.05 -14.42
CA ASP A 70 21.53 -11.89 -15.52
C ASP A 70 20.90 -11.52 -16.88
N LYS A 71 19.82 -10.74 -16.89
CA LYS A 71 19.17 -10.23 -18.11
C LYS A 71 19.60 -8.81 -18.48
N ALA A 72 20.63 -8.23 -17.85
CA ALA A 72 21.11 -6.87 -18.15
C ALA A 72 21.58 -6.68 -19.60
N GLY A 73 22.15 -7.72 -20.22
CA GLY A 73 22.54 -7.74 -21.63
C GLY A 73 21.45 -8.27 -22.60
N ALA A 74 20.26 -8.61 -22.11
CA ALA A 74 19.21 -9.21 -22.93
C ALA A 74 18.38 -8.16 -23.69
N THR A 75 17.54 -8.63 -24.62
CA THR A 75 16.57 -7.79 -25.34
C THR A 75 15.55 -7.14 -24.39
N ILE A 76 14.91 -6.05 -24.83
CA ILE A 76 13.92 -5.30 -24.02
C ILE A 76 12.79 -6.20 -23.51
N GLY A 77 12.27 -7.13 -24.33
CA GLY A 77 11.23 -8.07 -23.91
C GLY A 77 11.68 -9.05 -22.82
N LYS A 78 12.92 -9.57 -22.91
CA LYS A 78 13.50 -10.44 -21.89
C LYS A 78 13.79 -9.68 -20.59
N LYS A 79 14.22 -8.41 -20.70
CA LYS A 79 14.37 -7.51 -19.56
C LYS A 79 13.03 -7.27 -18.87
N PHE A 80 11.98 -6.95 -19.62
CA PHE A 80 10.64 -6.71 -19.08
C PHE A 80 10.08 -7.94 -18.35
N THR A 81 10.11 -9.12 -18.97
CA THR A 81 9.64 -10.37 -18.36
C THR A 81 10.43 -10.74 -17.10
N SER A 82 11.73 -10.38 -17.02
CA SER A 82 12.55 -10.60 -15.82
C SER A 82 12.08 -9.82 -14.58
N LEU A 83 11.17 -8.85 -14.74
CA LEU A 83 10.62 -8.04 -13.65
C LEU A 83 9.33 -8.62 -13.04
N PHE A 84 8.85 -9.77 -13.52
CA PHE A 84 7.67 -10.46 -12.99
C PHE A 84 7.87 -11.59 -11.96
N PRO A 85 9.08 -11.88 -11.42
CA PRO A 85 9.17 -12.94 -10.43
C PRO A 85 8.39 -12.55 -9.18
N GLY A 86 7.68 -13.52 -8.62
CA GLY A 86 6.90 -13.34 -7.40
C GLY A 86 5.52 -12.70 -7.59
N LEU A 87 5.06 -12.47 -8.83
CA LEU A 87 3.73 -11.90 -9.10
C LEU A 87 2.61 -12.66 -8.38
N GLY A 88 2.63 -14.00 -8.37
CA GLY A 88 1.62 -14.81 -7.67
C GLY A 88 1.59 -14.56 -6.16
N TYR A 89 2.76 -14.50 -5.51
CA TYR A 89 2.86 -14.14 -4.09
C TYR A 89 2.43 -12.70 -3.85
N ALA A 90 2.77 -11.79 -4.76
CA ALA A 90 2.34 -10.39 -4.68
C ALA A 90 0.82 -10.26 -4.78
N ALA A 91 0.18 -11.04 -5.66
CA ALA A 91 -1.27 -11.11 -5.79
C ALA A 91 -1.92 -11.64 -4.51
N GLY A 92 -1.50 -12.81 -4.03
CA GLY A 92 -2.02 -13.38 -2.78
C GLY A 92 -1.84 -12.43 -1.59
N TYR A 93 -0.65 -11.85 -1.44
CA TYR A 93 -0.36 -10.88 -0.39
C TYR A 93 -1.26 -9.65 -0.48
N LYS A 94 -1.41 -9.05 -1.66
CA LYS A 94 -2.21 -7.84 -1.82
C LYS A 94 -3.69 -8.09 -1.55
N VAL A 95 -4.22 -9.24 -1.99
CA VAL A 95 -5.62 -9.61 -1.72
C VAL A 95 -5.83 -9.78 -0.21
N LEU A 96 -5.00 -10.58 0.46
CA LEU A 96 -5.11 -10.76 1.91
C LEU A 96 -4.89 -9.46 2.68
N GLN A 97 -3.95 -8.62 2.23
CA GLN A 97 -3.70 -7.31 2.82
C GLN A 97 -4.92 -6.40 2.68
N ARG A 98 -5.60 -6.39 1.53
CA ARG A 98 -6.83 -5.59 1.34
C ARG A 98 -7.96 -6.11 2.22
N ILE A 99 -8.18 -7.42 2.29
CA ILE A 99 -9.19 -8.03 3.16
C ILE A 99 -8.92 -7.65 4.61
N TYR A 100 -7.68 -7.83 5.08
CA TYR A 100 -7.30 -7.52 6.44
C TYR A 100 -7.43 -6.01 6.75
N LYS A 101 -6.91 -5.13 5.88
CA LYS A 101 -6.93 -3.69 6.12
C LYS A 101 -8.33 -3.10 6.01
N TYR A 102 -9.05 -3.37 4.93
CA TYR A 102 -10.38 -2.81 4.74
C TYR A 102 -11.45 -3.48 5.60
N GLY A 103 -11.25 -4.75 5.95
CA GLY A 103 -12.09 -5.44 6.94
C GLY A 103 -11.83 -4.92 8.36
N GLY A 104 -10.56 -4.77 8.76
CA GLY A 104 -10.18 -4.44 10.14
C GLY A 104 -10.22 -2.95 10.49
N GLN A 105 -9.90 -2.06 9.56
CA GLN A 105 -9.79 -0.62 9.83
C GLN A 105 -11.08 0.04 10.30
N PRO A 106 -12.27 -0.29 9.77
CA PRO A 106 -13.52 0.21 10.31
C PRO A 106 -13.70 -0.13 11.79
N PHE A 107 -13.43 -1.37 12.21
CA PHE A 107 -13.54 -1.77 13.62
C PHE A 107 -12.62 -0.96 14.53
N ALA A 108 -11.33 -0.81 14.15
CA ALA A 108 -10.38 -0.02 14.94
C ALA A 108 -10.78 1.46 15.00
N ARG A 109 -11.24 2.03 13.88
CA ARG A 109 -11.72 3.41 13.81
C ARG A 109 -12.96 3.61 14.69
N ASP A 110 -13.94 2.72 14.56
CA ASP A 110 -15.23 2.86 15.25
C ASP A 110 -15.04 2.68 16.76
N TYR A 111 -14.19 1.73 17.18
CA TYR A 111 -13.77 1.61 18.57
C TYR A 111 -13.12 2.91 19.10
N LEU A 112 -12.15 3.46 18.37
CA LEU A 112 -11.49 4.71 18.77
C LEU A 112 -12.47 5.90 18.80
N ALA A 113 -13.41 5.97 17.85
CA ALA A 113 -14.40 7.03 17.80
C ALA A 113 -15.36 6.96 18.99
N LEU A 114 -15.84 5.75 19.32
CA LEU A 114 -16.78 5.53 20.42
C LEU A 114 -16.16 5.77 21.81
N HIS A 115 -14.91 5.38 22.01
CA HIS A 115 -14.29 5.43 23.34
C HIS A 115 -13.33 6.60 23.55
N HIS A 116 -12.78 7.16 22.48
CA HIS A 116 -11.72 8.17 22.55
C HIS A 116 -11.96 9.39 21.64
N GLY A 117 -13.06 9.45 20.87
CA GLY A 117 -13.34 10.52 19.93
C GLY A 117 -13.23 11.92 20.55
N ASP A 118 -13.91 12.14 21.67
CA ASP A 118 -13.87 13.42 22.39
C ASP A 118 -12.46 13.80 22.87
N SER A 119 -11.64 12.80 23.22
CA SER A 119 -10.25 13.03 23.61
C SER A 119 -9.41 13.49 22.43
N PHE A 120 -9.58 12.87 21.25
CA PHE A 120 -8.91 13.32 20.02
C PHE A 120 -9.33 14.74 19.63
N ASP A 121 -10.62 15.04 19.69
CA ASP A 121 -11.14 16.37 19.36
C ASP A 121 -10.69 17.44 20.35
N ARG A 122 -10.61 17.12 21.64
CA ARG A 122 -10.09 18.04 22.67
C ARG A 122 -8.59 18.30 22.49
N THR A 123 -7.80 17.28 22.17
CA THR A 123 -6.35 17.41 22.07
C THR A 123 -5.90 18.05 20.77
N PHE A 124 -6.59 17.76 19.66
CA PHE A 124 -6.15 18.17 18.32
C PHE A 124 -7.11 19.15 17.63
N GLY A 125 -8.26 19.45 18.23
CA GLY A 125 -9.33 20.26 17.64
C GLY A 125 -10.24 19.43 16.73
N LYS A 126 -11.52 19.82 16.60
CA LYS A 126 -12.55 19.06 15.87
C LYS A 126 -12.21 18.71 14.40
N GLY A 127 -11.41 19.54 13.72
CA GLY A 127 -10.96 19.26 12.35
C GLY A 127 -9.87 18.18 12.28
N ASN A 128 -8.80 18.37 13.07
CA ASN A 128 -7.63 17.48 13.04
C ASN A 128 -7.80 16.21 13.91
N GLY A 129 -8.67 16.25 14.92
CA GLY A 129 -9.00 15.13 15.80
C GLY A 129 -9.49 13.92 15.01
N LYS A 130 -10.46 14.12 14.11
CA LYS A 130 -10.93 13.08 13.17
C LYS A 130 -9.79 12.52 12.31
N ALA A 131 -8.98 13.38 11.68
CA ALA A 131 -7.88 12.95 10.82
C ALA A 131 -6.83 12.11 11.57
N ILE A 132 -6.47 12.52 12.79
CA ILE A 132 -5.51 11.83 13.65
C ILE A 132 -6.10 10.53 14.20
N LEU A 133 -7.39 10.48 14.51
CA LEU A 133 -8.09 9.25 14.89
C LEU A 133 -8.03 8.23 13.75
N HIS A 134 -8.33 8.64 12.52
CA HIS A 134 -8.19 7.78 11.35
C HIS A 134 -6.74 7.31 11.14
N ALA A 135 -5.76 8.19 11.37
CA ALA A 135 -4.34 7.86 11.29
C ALA A 135 -3.91 6.83 12.34
N THR A 136 -4.41 6.98 13.56
CA THR A 136 -4.21 6.03 14.67
C THR A 136 -4.82 4.68 14.32
N ALA A 137 -6.07 4.64 13.88
CA ALA A 137 -6.75 3.41 13.45
C ALA A 137 -5.97 2.69 12.33
N GLY A 138 -5.55 3.43 11.30
CA GLY A 138 -4.74 2.90 10.20
C GLY A 138 -3.36 2.43 10.65
N SER A 139 -2.77 3.04 11.66
CA SER A 139 -1.50 2.61 12.26
C SER A 139 -1.64 1.31 13.04
N LEU A 140 -2.69 1.18 13.86
CA LEU A 140 -2.98 -0.05 14.62
C LEU A 140 -3.20 -1.24 13.69
N ILE A 141 -4.04 -1.07 12.67
CA ILE A 141 -4.23 -2.11 11.65
C ILE A 141 -2.93 -2.34 10.87
N GLY A 142 -2.19 -1.28 10.52
CA GLY A 142 -0.89 -1.39 9.89
C GLY A 142 0.09 -2.25 10.68
N ILE A 143 0.18 -2.09 12.00
CA ILE A 143 1.03 -2.91 12.87
C ILE A 143 0.58 -4.38 12.81
N GLY A 144 -0.72 -4.64 12.92
CA GLY A 144 -1.26 -6.00 12.89
C GLY A 144 -1.06 -6.72 11.54
N GLU A 145 -0.66 -6.02 10.47
CA GLU A 145 -0.26 -6.62 9.21
C GLU A 145 0.92 -7.62 9.34
N ILE A 146 1.59 -7.66 10.50
CA ILE A 146 2.53 -8.74 10.87
C ILE A 146 1.91 -10.14 10.64
N VAL A 147 0.60 -10.31 10.77
CA VAL A 147 -0.05 -11.61 10.47
C VAL A 147 0.17 -12.08 9.03
N LEU A 148 0.39 -11.16 8.09
CA LEU A 148 0.63 -11.44 6.67
C LEU A 148 2.13 -11.51 6.32
N LEU A 149 3.00 -11.35 7.30
CA LEU A 149 4.44 -11.30 7.11
C LEU A 149 5.01 -12.55 6.43
N PRO A 150 4.52 -13.78 6.70
CA PRO A 150 5.02 -14.96 5.99
C PRO A 150 4.90 -14.83 4.47
N LEU A 151 3.76 -14.33 3.99
CA LEU A 151 3.54 -14.16 2.56
C LEU A 151 4.33 -12.99 1.98
N ASP A 152 4.52 -11.91 2.75
CA ASP A 152 5.38 -10.78 2.36
C ASP A 152 6.85 -11.21 2.20
N VAL A 153 7.37 -12.03 3.12
CA VAL A 153 8.72 -12.59 3.04
C VAL A 153 8.88 -13.45 1.80
N LEU A 154 7.90 -14.32 1.51
CA LEU A 154 7.94 -15.16 0.31
C LEU A 154 7.94 -14.31 -0.97
N LYS A 155 7.09 -13.28 -1.04
CA LYS A 155 7.05 -12.32 -2.16
C LYS A 155 8.40 -11.63 -2.36
N ILE A 156 8.95 -11.04 -1.30
CA ILE A 156 10.20 -10.27 -1.37
C ILE A 156 11.36 -11.17 -1.77
N LYS A 157 11.51 -12.34 -1.14
CA LYS A 157 12.54 -13.30 -1.54
C LYS A 157 12.38 -13.74 -2.98
N ARG A 158 11.17 -13.93 -3.49
CA ARG A 158 11.00 -14.28 -4.91
C ARG A 158 11.42 -13.14 -5.86
N GLN A 159 11.26 -11.88 -5.47
CA GLN A 159 11.70 -10.71 -6.25
C GLN A 159 13.21 -10.46 -6.16
N THR A 160 13.82 -10.72 -5.00
CA THR A 160 15.21 -10.35 -4.69
C THR A 160 16.20 -11.52 -4.61
N ASN A 161 15.77 -12.73 -4.29
CA ASN A 161 16.61 -13.93 -4.26
C ASN A 161 15.82 -15.17 -4.68
N PRO A 162 15.53 -15.34 -5.99
CA PRO A 162 14.77 -16.48 -6.50
C PRO A 162 15.39 -17.84 -6.16
N GLU A 163 16.71 -17.89 -5.99
CA GLU A 163 17.47 -19.11 -5.69
C GLU A 163 17.15 -19.70 -4.31
N ALA A 164 16.67 -18.87 -3.37
CA ALA A 164 16.23 -19.34 -2.06
C ALA A 164 15.04 -20.35 -2.13
N PHE A 165 14.37 -20.43 -3.27
CA PHE A 165 13.25 -21.34 -3.56
C PHE A 165 13.64 -22.55 -4.40
N ARG A 166 14.92 -22.67 -4.84
CA ARG A 166 15.30 -23.72 -5.80
C ARG A 166 15.08 -25.09 -5.16
N GLY A 167 14.24 -25.92 -5.79
CA GLY A 167 13.91 -27.26 -5.32
C GLY A 167 12.95 -27.35 -4.13
N ARG A 168 12.41 -26.23 -3.62
CA ARG A 168 11.45 -26.22 -2.50
C ARG A 168 10.12 -25.56 -2.90
N GLY A 169 9.03 -26.31 -2.73
CA GLY A 169 7.67 -25.77 -2.85
C GLY A 169 7.28 -24.91 -1.65
N VAL A 170 6.21 -24.11 -1.78
CA VAL A 170 5.71 -23.22 -0.72
C VAL A 170 5.48 -23.95 0.60
N PHE A 171 4.77 -25.06 0.57
CA PHE A 171 4.44 -25.81 1.79
C PHE A 171 5.68 -26.30 2.52
N ARG A 172 6.69 -26.74 1.77
CA ARG A 172 7.97 -27.16 2.34
C ARG A 172 8.73 -25.98 2.95
N ILE A 173 8.77 -24.83 2.28
CA ILE A 173 9.39 -23.62 2.85
C ILE A 173 8.66 -23.19 4.12
N VAL A 174 7.33 -23.23 4.13
CA VAL A 174 6.56 -22.87 5.33
C VAL A 174 6.84 -23.84 6.48
N ALA A 175 6.91 -25.13 6.19
CA ALA A 175 7.23 -26.16 7.18
C ALA A 175 8.67 -26.04 7.70
N ASP A 176 9.65 -25.87 6.81
CA ASP A 176 11.08 -25.77 7.16
C ASP A 176 11.37 -24.49 7.96
N GLU A 177 10.83 -23.35 7.54
CA GLU A 177 11.20 -22.05 8.08
C GLU A 177 10.35 -21.62 9.28
N GLY A 178 9.09 -22.07 9.37
CA GLY A 178 8.16 -21.80 10.47
C GLY A 178 8.15 -20.33 10.90
N MET A 179 8.47 -20.07 12.18
CA MET A 179 8.54 -18.72 12.74
C MET A 179 9.62 -17.81 12.15
N GLY A 180 10.61 -18.38 11.44
CA GLY A 180 11.59 -17.64 10.64
C GLY A 180 10.95 -16.77 9.57
N LEU A 181 9.72 -17.07 9.14
CA LEU A 181 8.94 -16.26 8.22
C LEU A 181 8.41 -14.95 8.84
N TYR A 182 8.44 -14.82 10.17
CA TYR A 182 8.11 -13.57 10.87
C TYR A 182 9.33 -12.67 11.11
N ARG A 183 10.48 -13.00 10.53
CA ARG A 183 11.67 -12.15 10.62
C ARG A 183 11.41 -10.78 9.98
N GLY A 184 11.76 -9.75 10.73
CA GLY A 184 11.45 -8.36 10.36
C GLY A 184 10.07 -7.88 10.82
N ALA A 185 9.37 -8.60 11.71
CA ALA A 185 8.10 -8.15 12.29
C ALA A 185 8.21 -6.78 12.97
N GLY A 186 9.21 -6.59 13.84
CA GLY A 186 9.46 -5.30 14.49
C GLY A 186 9.69 -4.17 13.47
N TRP A 187 10.46 -4.43 12.41
CA TRP A 187 10.69 -3.46 11.34
C TRP A 187 9.45 -3.19 10.49
N THR A 188 8.58 -4.20 10.32
CA THR A 188 7.29 -4.03 9.63
C THR A 188 6.34 -3.17 10.44
N ALA A 189 6.23 -3.41 11.75
CA ALA A 189 5.44 -2.55 12.65
C ALA A 189 5.97 -1.12 12.68
N ALA A 190 7.29 -0.98 12.90
CA ALA A 190 7.97 0.31 12.94
C ALA A 190 7.80 1.09 11.63
N ARG A 191 7.71 0.40 10.49
CA ARG A 191 7.46 0.99 9.17
C ARG A 191 6.00 1.41 9.00
N ASN A 192 5.07 0.53 9.37
CA ASN A 192 3.66 0.69 9.06
C ASN A 192 3.01 1.80 9.89
N ALA A 193 3.40 2.00 11.15
CA ALA A 193 2.85 3.07 11.99
C ALA A 193 3.15 4.48 11.44
N PRO A 194 4.40 4.95 11.33
CA PRO A 194 4.72 6.28 10.80
C PRO A 194 4.31 6.42 9.32
N GLY A 195 4.37 5.33 8.54
CA GLY A 195 3.87 5.31 7.16
C GLY A 195 2.37 5.62 7.07
N SER A 196 1.55 5.05 7.97
CA SER A 196 0.12 5.36 8.06
C SER A 196 -0.11 6.80 8.50
N PHE A 197 0.58 7.28 9.55
CA PHE A 197 0.46 8.68 9.97
C PHE A 197 0.79 9.66 8.85
N ALA A 198 1.89 9.44 8.13
CA ALA A 198 2.27 10.28 7.00
C ALA A 198 1.28 10.19 5.83
N LEU A 199 0.63 9.04 5.62
CA LEU A 199 -0.43 8.88 4.61
C LEU A 199 -1.62 9.80 4.90
N PHE A 200 -2.18 9.72 6.11
CA PHE A 200 -3.33 10.53 6.48
C PHE A 200 -2.95 12.00 6.68
N GLY A 201 -1.81 12.27 7.30
CA GLY A 201 -1.29 13.61 7.51
C GLY A 201 -0.98 14.34 6.21
N GLY A 202 -0.32 13.70 5.24
CA GLY A 202 -0.07 14.29 3.92
C GLY A 202 -1.35 14.53 3.13
N SER A 203 -2.36 13.67 3.28
CA SER A 203 -3.67 13.89 2.67
C SER A 203 -4.42 15.06 3.31
N ALA A 204 -4.42 15.15 4.64
CA ALA A 204 -5.01 16.25 5.38
C ALA A 204 -4.32 17.58 5.04
N ALA A 205 -2.98 17.61 5.06
CA ALA A 205 -2.19 18.78 4.71
C ALA A 205 -2.47 19.28 3.28
N ALA A 206 -2.67 18.37 2.31
CA ALA A 206 -3.09 18.77 0.98
C ALA A 206 -4.49 19.42 0.98
N LYS A 207 -5.47 18.83 1.69
CA LYS A 207 -6.82 19.41 1.79
C LYS A 207 -6.83 20.77 2.48
N GLU A 208 -6.06 20.92 3.54
CA GLU A 208 -5.96 22.15 4.33
C GLU A 208 -5.15 23.22 3.62
N TYR A 209 -3.92 22.93 3.19
CA TYR A 209 -3.02 23.97 2.70
C TYR A 209 -3.20 24.27 1.21
N LEU A 210 -3.48 23.27 0.38
CA LEU A 210 -3.65 23.47 -1.07
C LEU A 210 -5.07 23.94 -1.40
N TYR A 211 -6.08 23.37 -0.73
CA TYR A 211 -7.48 23.65 -1.05
C TYR A 211 -8.22 24.50 -0.01
N LYS A 212 -7.56 24.85 1.11
CA LYS A 212 -8.14 25.70 2.17
C LYS A 212 -9.48 25.17 2.71
N LEU A 213 -9.65 23.84 2.71
CA LEU A 213 -10.87 23.20 3.20
C LEU A 213 -10.89 23.19 4.73
N THR A 214 -11.98 23.67 5.31
CA THR A 214 -12.24 23.59 6.75
C THR A 214 -12.96 22.29 7.14
N ASP A 215 -13.81 21.76 6.26
CA ASP A 215 -14.36 20.41 6.36
C ASP A 215 -13.83 19.53 5.22
N TYR A 216 -12.96 18.57 5.55
CA TYR A 216 -12.34 17.65 4.60
C TYR A 216 -13.33 16.70 3.89
N ASN A 217 -14.58 16.60 4.38
CA ASN A 217 -15.64 15.82 3.74
C ASN A 217 -16.24 16.55 2.53
N THR A 218 -16.07 17.86 2.44
CA THR A 218 -16.54 18.68 1.30
C THR A 218 -15.59 18.62 0.10
N ALA A 219 -14.45 17.93 0.25
CA ALA A 219 -13.47 17.80 -0.81
C ALA A 219 -14.10 17.15 -2.05
N SER A 220 -13.94 17.80 -3.20
CA SER A 220 -14.37 17.24 -4.48
C SER A 220 -13.61 15.95 -4.81
N TYR A 221 -14.10 15.19 -5.79
CA TYR A 221 -13.42 13.98 -6.24
C TYR A 221 -11.96 14.24 -6.63
N MET A 222 -11.71 15.33 -7.37
CA MET A 222 -10.35 15.68 -7.82
C MET A 222 -9.46 16.14 -6.67
N GLN A 223 -10.02 16.88 -5.70
CA GLN A 223 -9.28 17.27 -4.49
C GLN A 223 -8.89 16.06 -3.65
N ASN A 224 -9.79 15.08 -3.49
CA ASN A 224 -9.49 13.81 -2.82
C ASN A 224 -8.43 13.00 -3.57
N PHE A 225 -8.46 13.00 -4.91
CA PHE A 225 -7.45 12.34 -5.73
C PHE A 225 -6.05 12.94 -5.52
N ILE A 226 -5.92 14.26 -5.61
CA ILE A 226 -4.63 14.95 -5.41
C ILE A 226 -4.15 14.81 -3.97
N ALA A 227 -5.05 14.93 -2.98
CA ALA A 227 -4.73 14.66 -1.59
C ALA A 227 -4.28 13.21 -1.35
N SER A 228 -4.80 12.24 -2.10
CA SER A 228 -4.36 10.84 -2.03
C SER A 228 -2.95 10.66 -2.57
N ILE A 229 -2.57 11.36 -3.64
CA ILE A 229 -1.19 11.37 -4.16
C ILE A 229 -0.24 11.99 -3.14
N ALA A 230 -0.61 13.12 -2.54
CA ALA A 230 0.20 13.80 -1.52
C ALA A 230 0.41 12.89 -0.29
N GLY A 231 -0.66 12.30 0.23
CA GLY A 231 -0.59 11.34 1.33
C GLY A 231 0.27 10.12 0.99
N ALA A 232 0.04 9.48 -0.16
CA ALA A 232 0.83 8.32 -0.58
C ALA A 232 2.32 8.65 -0.74
N SER A 233 2.63 9.84 -1.25
CA SER A 233 4.01 10.31 -1.41
C SER A 233 4.68 10.57 -0.06
N ALA A 234 3.99 11.25 0.87
CA ALA A 234 4.47 11.47 2.23
C ALA A 234 4.73 10.14 2.96
N SER A 235 3.80 9.18 2.84
CA SER A 235 3.94 7.84 3.38
C SER A 235 5.18 7.12 2.84
N LEU A 236 5.41 7.19 1.52
CA LEU A 236 6.59 6.58 0.89
C LEU A 236 7.90 7.20 1.37
N ILE A 237 7.96 8.53 1.52
CA ILE A 237 9.15 9.24 1.96
C ILE A 237 9.49 8.87 3.41
N VAL A 238 8.49 8.94 4.30
CA VAL A 238 8.67 8.66 5.74
C VAL A 238 9.00 7.18 5.98
N SER A 239 8.39 6.27 5.22
CA SER A 239 8.62 4.83 5.38
C SER A 239 9.85 4.30 4.63
N ALA A 240 10.47 5.09 3.73
CA ALA A 240 11.57 4.63 2.87
C ALA A 240 12.76 4.02 3.64
N PRO A 241 13.29 4.65 4.72
CA PRO A 241 14.42 4.09 5.46
C PRO A 241 14.11 2.70 6.02
N LEU A 242 12.92 2.55 6.60
CA LEU A 242 12.47 1.30 7.22
C LEU A 242 12.15 0.24 6.16
N ASP A 243 11.63 0.65 4.99
CA ASP A 243 11.42 -0.22 3.84
C ASP A 243 12.74 -0.83 3.32
N VAL A 244 13.81 -0.03 3.24
CA VAL A 244 15.14 -0.52 2.82
C VAL A 244 15.68 -1.52 3.85
N ILE A 245 15.66 -1.18 5.13
CA ILE A 245 16.17 -2.04 6.21
C ILE A 245 15.40 -3.37 6.22
N LYS A 246 14.07 -3.31 6.21
CA LYS A 246 13.19 -4.49 6.13
C LYS A 246 13.52 -5.36 4.93
N THR A 247 13.64 -4.75 3.74
CA THR A 247 13.92 -5.48 2.50
C THR A 247 15.27 -6.21 2.59
N ARG A 248 16.29 -5.60 3.21
CA ARG A 248 17.60 -6.23 3.38
C ARG A 248 17.60 -7.37 4.39
N ILE A 249 16.90 -7.21 5.52
CA ILE A 249 16.70 -8.27 6.51
C ILE A 249 16.05 -9.50 5.85
N GLN A 250 14.97 -9.26 5.10
CA GLN A 250 14.21 -10.35 4.46
C GLN A 250 14.93 -10.96 3.26
N ASN A 251 15.86 -10.22 2.63
CA ASN A 251 16.68 -10.75 1.56
C ASN A 251 17.79 -11.71 2.05
N ARG A 252 18.24 -11.61 3.31
CA ARG A 252 19.27 -12.51 3.88
C ARG A 252 18.80 -13.97 3.84
N ASN A 253 19.75 -14.90 3.70
CA ASN A 253 19.46 -16.33 3.72
C ASN A 253 18.88 -16.73 5.08
N PHE A 254 17.99 -17.72 5.08
CA PHE A 254 17.35 -18.15 6.32
C PHE A 254 18.33 -18.77 7.32
N GLU A 255 19.37 -19.44 6.81
CA GLU A 255 20.42 -20.09 7.60
C GLU A 255 21.40 -19.10 8.24
N ASN A 256 21.55 -17.89 7.69
CA ASN A 256 22.46 -16.87 8.21
C ASN A 256 21.73 -15.52 8.41
N PRO A 257 20.87 -15.43 9.44
CA PRO A 257 20.16 -14.20 9.75
C PRO A 257 21.13 -13.12 10.25
N GLU A 258 20.79 -11.87 9.94
CA GLU A 258 21.53 -10.71 10.43
C GLU A 258 20.58 -9.75 11.15
N SER A 259 21.03 -9.21 12.29
CA SER A 259 20.27 -8.21 13.04
C SER A 259 20.07 -6.94 12.21
N GLY A 260 18.86 -6.36 12.27
CA GLY A 260 18.54 -5.11 11.60
C GLY A 260 19.46 -3.96 11.99
N PHE A 261 19.87 -3.87 13.27
CA PHE A 261 20.81 -2.84 13.73
C PHE A 261 22.22 -3.02 13.13
N LYS A 262 22.66 -4.26 12.93
CA LYS A 262 23.92 -4.55 12.24
C LYS A 262 23.84 -4.15 10.76
N ILE A 263 22.71 -4.43 10.11
CA ILE A 263 22.44 -3.96 8.75
C ILE A 263 22.48 -2.42 8.68
N VAL A 264 21.84 -1.72 9.61
CA VAL A 264 21.89 -0.24 9.71
C VAL A 264 23.33 0.25 9.85
N GLY A 265 24.11 -0.31 10.78
CA GLY A 265 25.50 0.07 10.99
C GLY A 265 26.36 -0.14 9.74
N SER A 266 26.20 -1.28 9.06
CA SER A 266 26.91 -1.57 7.80
C SER A 266 26.48 -0.65 6.66
N MET A 267 25.19 -0.28 6.57
CA MET A 267 24.69 0.69 5.59
C MET A 267 25.35 2.06 5.77
N VAL A 268 25.34 2.58 7.00
CA VAL A 268 25.95 3.88 7.30
C VAL A 268 27.45 3.85 6.99
N LYS A 269 28.17 2.81 7.44
CA LYS A 269 29.62 2.69 7.26
C LYS A 269 30.02 2.49 5.80
N ASN A 270 29.33 1.60 5.07
CA ASN A 270 29.79 1.12 3.77
C ASN A 270 29.09 1.80 2.59
N GLU A 271 27.93 2.41 2.76
CA GLU A 271 27.12 2.96 1.65
C GLU A 271 26.74 4.43 1.85
N GLY A 272 26.68 4.90 3.10
CA GLY A 272 26.26 6.24 3.47
C GLY A 272 24.74 6.37 3.68
N ILE A 273 24.32 7.53 4.18
CA ILE A 273 22.94 7.81 4.62
C ILE A 273 21.93 7.81 3.45
N THR A 274 22.36 8.11 2.23
CA THR A 274 21.48 8.07 1.05
C THR A 274 21.03 6.65 0.69
N SER A 275 21.72 5.61 1.17
CA SER A 275 21.36 4.20 0.93
C SER A 275 19.97 3.82 1.47
N PHE A 276 19.48 4.52 2.51
CA PHE A 276 18.17 4.34 3.12
C PHE A 276 17.00 4.79 2.23
N PHE A 277 17.27 5.47 1.12
CA PHE A 277 16.24 5.93 0.16
C PHE A 277 16.32 5.20 -1.19
N LYS A 278 17.13 4.13 -1.28
CA LYS A 278 17.20 3.30 -2.50
C LYS A 278 15.82 2.74 -2.86
N GLY A 279 15.45 2.87 -4.13
CA GLY A 279 14.14 2.43 -4.63
C GLY A 279 12.97 3.37 -4.34
N LEU A 280 13.19 4.52 -3.69
CA LEU A 280 12.12 5.52 -3.48
C LEU A 280 11.69 6.17 -4.81
N THR A 281 12.64 6.54 -5.67
CA THR A 281 12.36 7.20 -6.96
C THR A 281 11.35 6.46 -7.84
N PRO A 282 11.54 5.16 -8.20
CA PRO A 282 10.57 4.45 -9.02
C PRO A 282 9.19 4.33 -8.34
N LYS A 283 9.14 4.25 -7.00
CA LYS A 283 7.87 4.24 -6.27
C LYS A 283 7.14 5.58 -6.38
N LEU A 284 7.84 6.71 -6.14
CA LEU A 284 7.24 8.05 -6.22
C LEU A 284 6.74 8.37 -7.63
N LEU A 285 7.55 8.09 -8.67
CA LEU A 285 7.16 8.34 -10.06
C LEU A 285 5.88 7.61 -10.46
N MET A 286 5.63 6.44 -9.86
CA MET A 286 4.49 5.60 -10.21
C MET A 286 3.29 5.80 -9.29
N THR A 287 3.41 6.56 -8.20
CA THR A 287 2.29 6.82 -7.27
C THR A 287 1.09 7.43 -8.00
N GLY A 288 1.29 8.50 -8.75
CA GLY A 288 0.25 9.16 -9.54
C GLY A 288 -0.37 8.23 -10.59
N PRO A 289 0.40 7.72 -11.56
CA PRO A 289 -0.09 6.81 -12.59
C PRO A 289 -0.84 5.59 -12.04
N LYS A 290 -0.34 4.99 -10.96
CA LYS A 290 -0.97 3.85 -10.30
C LYS A 290 -2.32 4.22 -9.68
N LEU A 291 -2.42 5.40 -9.07
CA LEU A 291 -3.69 5.90 -8.53
C LEU A 291 -4.67 6.24 -9.66
N VAL A 292 -4.24 6.88 -10.76
CA VAL A 292 -5.09 7.12 -11.94
C VAL A 292 -5.68 5.80 -12.44
N PHE A 293 -4.83 4.79 -12.64
CA PHE A 293 -5.27 3.48 -13.13
C PHE A 293 -6.24 2.81 -12.16
N SER A 294 -5.97 2.88 -10.85
CA SER A 294 -6.85 2.33 -9.82
C SER A 294 -8.21 3.03 -9.80
N PHE A 295 -8.23 4.35 -9.99
CA PHE A 295 -9.45 5.16 -10.04
C PHE A 295 -10.27 4.84 -11.31
N TRP A 296 -9.61 4.74 -12.46
CA TRP A 296 -10.24 4.34 -13.71
C TRP A 296 -10.86 2.94 -13.63
N LEU A 297 -10.14 1.98 -13.03
CA LEU A 297 -10.67 0.64 -12.79
C LEU A 297 -11.88 0.65 -11.86
N ALA A 298 -11.83 1.44 -10.77
CA ALA A 298 -12.97 1.54 -9.86
C ALA A 298 -14.21 2.09 -10.56
N GLN A 299 -14.05 3.15 -11.37
CA GLN A 299 -15.16 3.76 -12.10
C GLN A 299 -15.75 2.86 -13.21
N THR A 300 -14.93 1.98 -13.81
CA THR A 300 -15.36 1.11 -14.90
C THR A 300 -15.88 -0.24 -14.41
N LEU A 301 -15.16 -0.90 -13.50
CA LEU A 301 -15.48 -2.26 -13.04
C LEU A 301 -16.60 -2.29 -12.00
N ILE A 302 -16.68 -1.33 -11.07
CA ILE A 302 -17.69 -1.39 -10.01
C ILE A 302 -19.12 -1.32 -10.59
N PRO A 303 -19.43 -0.39 -11.52
CA PRO A 303 -20.76 -0.38 -12.16
C PRO A 303 -21.02 -1.63 -13.01
N ALA A 304 -20.00 -2.14 -13.72
CA ALA A 304 -20.12 -3.34 -14.54
C ALA A 304 -20.41 -4.60 -13.72
N PHE A 305 -19.82 -4.75 -12.53
CA PHE A 305 -20.15 -5.87 -11.63
C PHE A 305 -21.51 -5.72 -10.98
N GLY A 306 -21.94 -4.49 -10.67
CA GLY A 306 -23.28 -4.23 -10.12
C GLY A 306 -24.43 -4.49 -11.10
N THR A 307 -24.15 -4.66 -12.39
CA THR A 307 -25.14 -5.09 -13.39
C THR A 307 -25.18 -6.61 -13.60
N VAL A 308 -24.16 -7.34 -13.13
CA VAL A 308 -23.98 -8.78 -13.38
C VAL A 308 -24.29 -9.63 -12.13
N VAL A 309 -24.17 -9.05 -10.94
CA VAL A 309 -24.36 -9.69 -9.63
C VAL A 309 -25.38 -8.93 -8.80
#